data_AF-A0A1I3QWU0-F1
#
_entry.id   AF-A0A1I3QWU0-F1
#
_cell.length_a   1.000
_cell.length_b   1.000
_cell.length_c   1.000
_cell.angle_alpha   90.00
_cell.angle_beta   90.00
_cell.angle_gamma   90.00
#
_symmetry.space_group_name_H-M   'P 1'
#
loop_
_entity.id
_entity.type
_entity.pdbx_description
1 polymer ?
#
loop_
_entity_poly.entity_id
_entity_poly.type
_entity_poly.pdbx_seq_one_letter_code
_entity_poly.pdbx_strand_id
1 'polypeptide(L)'
;MSDKERVRRRLVGGGVVTLVMVGLLAILTGVPTRGVDLLPFAWLAAGGVALLLAGRYERLPLGVVPVGWPRVAAVGLAILAVGSSTLGFLQLLANPSMLGLLQVGLALFVALLLAFGALECLLGGVGLDEETFVVE
;
A
#
# COMPACT_ATOMS: atom_id res chain seq x y z
N MET A 1 12.62 0.16 -21.76
CA MET A 1 11.93 0.52 -20.50
C MET A 1 12.83 0.02 -19.39
N SER A 2 13.39 0.89 -18.56
CA SER A 2 14.28 0.48 -17.46
C SER A 2 13.50 -0.26 -16.38
N ASP A 3 14.19 -1.06 -15.57
CA ASP A 3 13.56 -1.78 -14.45
C ASP A 3 12.95 -0.81 -13.42
N LYS A 4 13.59 0.34 -13.21
CA LYS A 4 13.07 1.45 -12.40
C LYS A 4 11.70 1.93 -12.89
N GLU A 5 11.56 2.17 -14.19
CA GLU A 5 10.28 2.59 -14.77
C GLU A 5 9.20 1.52 -14.63
N ARG A 6 9.57 0.24 -14.76
CA ARG A 6 8.64 -0.88 -14.54
C ARG A 6 8.15 -0.94 -13.10
N VAL A 7 9.04 -0.78 -12.12
CA VAL A 7 8.70 -0.75 -10.69
C VAL A 7 7.80 0.45 -10.39
N ARG A 8 8.19 1.65 -10.83
CA ARG A 8 7.39 2.87 -10.62
C ARG A 8 6.00 2.76 -11.24
N ARG A 9 5.88 2.20 -12.44
CA ARG A 9 4.58 1.95 -13.08
C ARG A 9 3.71 0.98 -12.28
N ARG A 10 4.30 -0.08 -11.70
CA ARG A 10 3.57 -1.01 -10.82
C ARG A 10 3.11 -0.32 -9.53
N LEU A 11 3.92 0.56 -8.94
CA LEU A 11 3.52 1.37 -7.78
C LEU A 11 2.36 2.31 -8.14
N VAL A 12 2.44 3.01 -9.28
CA VAL A 12 1.31 3.83 -9.76
C VAL A 12 0.07 2.98 -9.95
N GLY A 13 0.18 1.82 -10.61
CA GLY A 13 -0.94 0.91 -10.82
C GLY A 13 -1.58 0.45 -9.50
N GLY A 14 -0.76 0.03 -8.54
CA GLY A 14 -1.22 -0.37 -7.20
C GLY A 14 -1.90 0.79 -6.45
N GLY A 15 -1.32 1.99 -6.52
CA GLY A 15 -1.91 3.20 -5.94
C GLY A 15 -3.27 3.54 -6.56
N VAL A 16 -3.38 3.50 -7.90
CA VAL A 16 -4.66 3.74 -8.60
C VAL A 16 -5.71 2.72 -8.17
N VAL A 17 -5.39 1.43 -8.21
CA VAL A 17 -6.33 0.36 -7.83
C VAL A 17 -6.80 0.54 -6.39
N THR A 18 -5.89 0.87 -5.48
CA THR A 18 -6.22 1.11 -4.07
C THR A 18 -7.19 2.28 -3.91
N LEU A 19 -6.94 3.41 -4.60
CA LEU A 19 -7.82 4.58 -4.53
C LEU A 19 -9.17 4.36 -5.20
N VAL A 20 -9.21 3.59 -6.29
CA VAL A 20 -10.47 3.15 -6.91
C VAL A 20 -11.26 2.30 -5.92
N MET A 21 -10.62 1.39 -5.18
CA MET A 21 -11.29 0.64 -4.12
C MET A 21 -11.85 1.54 -3.03
N VAL A 22 -11.11 2.55 -2.58
CA VAL A 22 -11.61 3.55 -1.61
C VAL A 22 -12.87 4.24 -2.13
N GLY A 23 -12.84 4.71 -3.38
CA GLY A 23 -14.00 5.35 -4.03
C GLY A 23 -15.20 4.40 -4.15
N LEU A 24 -14.98 3.16 -4.57
CA LEU A 24 -16.02 2.14 -4.65
C LEU A 24 -16.62 1.82 -3.28
N LEU A 25 -15.77 1.68 -2.25
CA LEU A 25 -16.24 1.45 -0.89
C LEU A 25 -17.13 2.60 -0.42
N ALA A 26 -16.74 3.85 -0.72
CA ALA A 26 -17.50 5.04 -0.32
C ALA A 26 -18.85 5.13 -1.03
N ILE A 27 -18.90 4.71 -2.29
CA ILE A 27 -20.15 4.65 -3.07
C ILE A 27 -21.07 3.55 -2.54
N LEU A 28 -20.52 2.37 -2.21
CA LEU A 28 -21.30 1.19 -1.81
C LEU A 28 -21.80 1.27 -0.37
N THR A 29 -21.00 1.78 0.56
CA THR A 29 -21.36 1.86 1.99
C THR A 29 -21.86 3.23 2.42
N GLY A 30 -21.80 4.22 1.52
CA GLY A 30 -21.97 5.64 1.85
C GLY A 30 -20.75 6.25 2.52
N VAL A 31 -20.68 7.59 2.55
CA VAL A 31 -19.59 8.31 3.21
C VAL A 31 -19.74 8.19 4.73
N PRO A 32 -18.78 7.58 5.43
CA PRO A 32 -18.87 7.40 6.88
C PRO A 32 -18.86 8.76 7.60
N THR A 33 -19.79 8.94 8.54
CA THR A 33 -19.94 10.15 9.35
C THR A 33 -19.35 10.01 10.75
N ARG A 34 -18.98 8.79 11.16
CA ARG A 34 -18.33 8.51 12.44
C ARG A 34 -16.83 8.33 12.24
N GLY A 35 -16.04 8.86 13.18
CA GLY A 35 -14.57 8.81 13.12
C GLY A 35 -13.99 7.39 13.02
N VAL A 36 -14.64 6.41 13.64
CA VAL A 36 -14.18 5.01 13.63
C VAL A 36 -14.36 4.37 12.25
N ASP A 37 -15.46 4.71 11.57
CA ASP A 37 -15.80 4.17 10.24
C ASP A 37 -14.96 4.81 9.13
N LEU A 38 -14.36 5.98 9.39
CA LEU A 38 -13.40 6.64 8.50
C LEU A 38 -12.03 5.98 8.48
N LEU A 39 -11.69 5.20 9.51
CA LEU A 39 -10.35 4.64 9.67
C LEU A 39 -9.92 3.77 8.47
N PRO A 40 -10.72 2.81 7.95
CA PRO A 40 -10.33 1.99 6.80
C PRO A 40 -10.13 2.82 5.53
N PHE A 41 -10.96 3.86 5.34
CA PHE A 41 -10.86 4.76 4.18
C PHE A 41 -9.59 5.58 4.23
N ALA A 42 -9.31 6.23 5.36
CA ALA A 42 -8.10 7.02 5.56
C ALA A 42 -6.85 6.15 5.41
N TRP A 43 -6.89 4.92 5.90
CA TRP A 43 -5.77 3.98 5.84
C TRP A 43 -5.44 3.57 4.40
N LEU A 44 -6.45 3.12 3.65
CA LEU A 44 -6.30 2.75 2.24
C LEU A 44 -5.94 3.95 1.38
N ALA A 45 -6.54 5.12 1.64
CA ALA A 45 -6.23 6.35 0.93
C ALA A 45 -4.79 6.79 1.16
N ALA A 46 -4.32 6.77 2.41
CA ALA A 46 -2.94 7.12 2.74
C ALA A 46 -1.93 6.20 2.05
N GLY A 47 -2.14 4.88 2.10
CA GLY A 47 -1.31 3.92 1.39
C GLY A 47 -1.34 4.11 -0.12
N GLY A 48 -2.53 4.25 -0.72
CA GLY A 48 -2.71 4.46 -2.15
C GLY A 48 -2.07 5.75 -2.66
N VAL A 49 -2.22 6.86 -1.93
CA VAL A 49 -1.59 8.14 -2.24
C VAL A 49 -0.07 8.03 -2.14
N ALA A 50 0.48 7.41 -1.10
CA ALA A 50 1.92 7.20 -0.96
C ALA A 50 2.51 6.43 -2.16
N LEU A 51 1.81 5.38 -2.64
CA LEU A 51 2.21 4.64 -3.83
C LEU A 51 2.17 5.49 -5.10
N LEU A 52 1.15 6.31 -5.29
CA LEU A 52 1.07 7.23 -6.43
C LEU A 52 2.21 8.26 -6.41
N LEU A 53 2.50 8.81 -5.24
CA LEU A 53 3.55 9.79 -5.04
C LEU A 53 4.92 9.18 -5.34
N ALA A 54 5.23 8.01 -4.77
CA ALA A 54 6.47 7.30 -5.04
C ALA A 54 6.60 6.88 -6.53
N GLY A 55 5.48 6.50 -7.15
CA GLY A 55 5.47 6.16 -8.57
C GLY A 55 5.76 7.36 -9.48
N ARG A 56 5.31 8.58 -9.12
CA ARG A 56 5.38 9.77 -9.98
C ARG A 56 6.52 10.72 -9.69
N TYR A 57 7.01 10.80 -8.45
CA TYR A 57 8.04 11.75 -8.04
C TYR A 57 9.32 11.04 -7.65
N GLU A 58 10.46 11.54 -8.14
CA GLU A 58 11.80 11.04 -7.84
C GLU A 58 12.17 11.29 -6.36
N ARG A 59 11.89 12.52 -5.91
CA ARG A 59 12.11 13.02 -4.56
C ARG A 59 10.85 13.75 -4.10
N LEU A 60 10.43 13.50 -2.87
CA LEU A 60 9.30 14.17 -2.23
C LEU A 60 9.81 15.12 -1.14
N PRO A 61 9.47 16.42 -1.20
CA PRO A 61 9.82 17.36 -0.14
C PRO A 61 8.97 17.06 1.10
N LEU A 62 9.56 16.44 2.12
CA LEU A 62 8.93 16.24 3.43
C LEU A 62 9.49 17.30 4.38
N GLY A 63 8.90 18.49 4.32
CA GLY A 63 9.38 19.66 5.06
C GLY A 63 10.74 20.10 4.54
N VAL A 64 11.78 19.97 5.37
CA VAL A 64 13.14 20.44 5.05
C VAL A 64 14.03 19.39 4.40
N VAL A 65 13.63 18.11 4.39
CA VAL A 65 14.44 17.02 3.80
C VAL A 65 13.71 16.40 2.61
N PRO A 66 14.32 16.39 1.40
CA PRO A 66 13.79 15.61 0.29
C PRO A 66 14.01 14.12 0.56
N VAL A 67 12.93 13.34 0.50
CA VAL A 67 12.97 11.89 0.67
C VAL A 67 12.81 11.22 -0.69
N GLY A 68 13.71 10.29 -1.00
CA GLY A 68 13.66 9.52 -2.24
C GLY A 68 12.42 8.63 -2.31
N TRP A 69 11.93 8.42 -3.54
CA TRP A 69 10.78 7.57 -3.82
C TRP A 69 10.83 6.15 -3.21
N PRO A 70 11.98 5.45 -3.05
CA PRO A 70 11.98 4.09 -2.50
C PRO A 70 11.46 4.04 -1.07
N ARG A 71 11.85 5.01 -0.24
CA ARG A 71 11.39 5.09 1.15
C ARG A 71 9.90 5.40 1.23
N VAL A 72 9.39 6.24 0.34
CA VAL A 72 7.95 6.57 0.30
C VAL A 72 7.14 5.36 -0.17
N ALA A 73 7.63 4.62 -1.16
CA ALA A 73 7.04 3.35 -1.59
C ALA A 73 7.01 2.33 -0.45
N ALA A 74 8.12 2.18 0.29
CA ALA A 74 8.22 1.28 1.42
C ALA A 74 7.16 1.58 2.49
N VAL A 75 6.99 2.86 2.85
CA VAL A 75 5.97 3.28 3.82
C VAL A 75 4.55 3.00 3.30
N GLY A 76 4.27 3.34 2.04
CA GLY A 76 2.95 3.07 1.44
C GLY A 76 2.59 1.59 1.43
N LEU A 77 3.53 0.74 1.03
CA LEU A 77 3.36 -0.72 1.04
C LEU A 77 3.21 -1.27 2.46
N ALA A 78 3.99 -0.78 3.42
CA ALA A 78 3.89 -1.19 4.83
C ALA A 78 2.52 -0.83 5.43
N ILE A 79 2.02 0.38 5.18
CA ILE A 79 0.68 0.81 5.60
C ILE A 79 -0.37 -0.15 5.03
N LEU A 80 -0.31 -0.47 3.73
CA LEU A 80 -1.26 -1.39 3.10
C LEU A 80 -1.13 -2.83 3.62
N ALA A 81 0.08 -3.30 3.94
CA ALA A 81 0.30 -4.61 4.53
C ALA A 81 -0.37 -4.73 5.91
N VAL A 82 -0.19 -3.72 6.76
CA VAL A 82 -0.84 -3.65 8.08
C VAL A 82 -2.35 -3.54 7.92
N GLY A 83 -2.83 -2.74 6.96
CA GLY A 83 -4.25 -2.60 6.66
C GLY A 83 -4.90 -3.93 6.25
N SER A 84 -4.27 -4.64 5.31
CA SER A 84 -4.73 -5.93 4.79
C SER A 84 -4.84 -6.98 5.91
N SER A 85 -3.79 -7.14 6.72
CA SER A 85 -3.78 -8.10 7.82
C SER A 85 -4.79 -7.75 8.90
N THR A 86 -4.85 -6.47 9.31
CA THR A 86 -5.77 -6.01 10.37
C THR A 86 -7.23 -6.20 9.96
N LEU A 87 -7.62 -5.77 8.75
CA LEU A 87 -9.00 -5.90 8.28
C LEU A 87 -9.41 -7.36 8.11
N GLY A 88 -8.50 -8.21 7.62
CA GLY A 88 -8.74 -9.65 7.55
C GLY A 88 -9.07 -10.23 8.92
N PHE A 89 -8.22 -10.01 9.93
CA PHE A 89 -8.46 -10.52 11.28
C PHE A 89 -9.75 -9.98 11.90
N LEU A 90 -10.05 -8.68 11.73
CA LEU A 90 -11.29 -8.08 12.21
C LEU A 90 -12.53 -8.73 11.59
N GLN A 91 -12.49 -9.03 10.29
CA GLN A 91 -13.58 -9.69 9.60
C GLN A 91 -13.81 -11.12 10.13
N LEU A 92 -12.74 -11.87 10.36
CA LEU A 92 -12.82 -13.21 10.95
C LEU A 92 -13.36 -13.19 12.38
N LEU A 93 -12.95 -12.20 13.18
CA LEU A 93 -13.42 -12.03 14.54
C LEU A 93 -14.92 -11.67 14.58
N ALA A 94 -15.37 -10.84 13.64
CA ALA A 94 -16.77 -10.42 13.54
C ALA A 94 -17.68 -11.55 13.04
N ASN A 95 -17.21 -12.40 12.13
CA ASN A 95 -17.98 -13.51 11.55
C ASN A 95 -17.10 -14.76 11.34
N PRO A 96 -16.90 -15.57 12.40
CA PRO A 96 -16.06 -16.76 12.32
C PRO A 96 -16.70 -17.82 11.40
N SER A 97 -16.02 -18.14 10.31
CA SER A 97 -16.48 -19.12 9.33
C SER A 97 -15.30 -19.70 8.54
N MET A 98 -15.49 -20.86 7.91
CA MET A 98 -14.47 -21.49 7.06
C MET A 98 -14.10 -20.60 5.86
N LEU A 99 -15.07 -19.87 5.30
CA LEU A 99 -14.82 -18.86 4.27
C LEU A 99 -14.04 -17.66 4.83
N GLY A 100 -14.35 -17.22 6.06
CA GLY A 100 -13.60 -16.18 6.75
C GLY A 100 -12.13 -16.56 6.97
N LEU A 101 -11.83 -17.82 7.31
CA LEU A 101 -10.45 -18.31 7.42
C LEU A 101 -9.70 -18.20 6.09
N LEU A 102 -10.35 -18.56 4.98
CA LEU A 102 -9.75 -18.45 3.65
C LEU A 102 -9.52 -16.98 3.25
N GLN A 103 -10.45 -16.08 3.59
CA GLN A 103 -10.29 -14.64 3.40
C GLN A 103 -9.11 -14.08 4.20
N VAL A 104 -8.94 -14.48 5.46
CA VAL A 104 -7.77 -14.08 6.27
C VAL A 104 -6.49 -14.65 5.71
N GLY A 105 -6.48 -15.91 5.28
CA GLY A 105 -5.32 -16.50 4.60
C GLY A 105 -4.89 -15.68 3.38
N LEU A 106 -5.86 -15.27 2.55
CA LEU A 106 -5.59 -14.40 1.40
C LEU A 106 -5.10 -13.01 1.82
N ALA A 107 -5.73 -12.39 2.83
CA ALA A 107 -5.35 -11.08 3.33
C ALA A 107 -3.92 -11.07 3.91
N LEU A 108 -3.54 -12.13 4.61
CA LEU A 108 -2.18 -12.36 5.12
C LEU A 108 -1.18 -12.58 4.00
N PHE A 109 -1.54 -13.37 2.99
CA PHE A 109 -0.70 -13.58 1.81
C PHE A 109 -0.43 -12.26 1.08
N VAL A 110 -1.47 -11.45 0.86
CA VAL A 110 -1.34 -10.10 0.29
C VAL A 110 -0.48 -9.20 1.18
N ALA A 111 -0.70 -9.22 2.51
CA ALA A 111 0.10 -8.45 3.45
C ALA A 111 1.59 -8.84 3.37
N LEU A 112 1.89 -10.13 3.24
CA LEU A 112 3.26 -10.63 3.11
C LEU A 112 3.91 -10.15 1.80
N LEU A 113 3.18 -10.21 0.67
CA LEU A 113 3.67 -9.71 -0.61
C LEU A 113 3.97 -8.20 -0.54
N LEU A 114 3.08 -7.42 0.08
CA LEU A 114 3.26 -6.00 0.27
C LEU A 114 4.45 -5.70 1.20
N ALA A 115 4.59 -6.45 2.30
CA ALA A 115 5.71 -6.31 3.23
C ALA A 115 7.05 -6.65 2.56
N PHE A 116 7.09 -7.67 1.70
CA PHE A 116 8.29 -7.99 0.93
C PHE A 116 8.64 -6.86 -0.04
N GLY A 117 7.65 -6.34 -0.78
CA GLY A 117 7.86 -5.17 -1.63
C GLY A 117 8.32 -3.93 -0.83
N ALA A 118 7.81 -3.74 0.38
CA ALA A 118 8.25 -2.67 1.26
C ALA A 118 9.71 -2.84 1.68
N LEU A 119 10.13 -4.07 1.99
CA LEU A 119 11.50 -4.40 2.35
C LEU A 119 12.46 -4.17 1.19
N GLU A 120 12.11 -4.62 -0.02
CA GLU A 120 12.87 -4.36 -1.25
C GLU A 120 13.08 -2.85 -1.45
N CYS A 121 12.03 -2.06 -1.29
CA CYS A 121 12.10 -0.60 -1.43
C CYS A 121 12.88 0.09 -0.30
N LEU A 122 12.87 -0.48 0.91
CA LEU A 122 13.54 0.10 2.09
C LEU A 122 15.05 -0.18 2.07
N LEU A 123 15.42 -1.40 1.72
CA LEU A 123 16.81 -1.86 1.69
C LEU A 123 17.51 -1.55 0.38
N GLY A 124 16.78 -1.08 -0.64
CA GLY A 124 17.36 -0.68 -1.92
C GLY A 124 17.67 -1.86 -2.83
N GLY A 125 16.93 -2.96 -2.73
CA GLY A 125 17.11 -4.15 -3.57
C GLY A 125 17.78 -5.30 -2.84
N VAL A 126 16.97 -6.23 -2.34
CA VAL A 126 17.45 -7.53 -1.82
C VAL A 126 17.35 -8.59 -2.93
N GLY A 127 16.26 -8.56 -3.69
CA GLY A 127 16.03 -9.40 -4.87
C GLY A 127 15.95 -8.61 -6.18
N LEU A 128 15.85 -7.29 -6.14
CA LEU A 128 15.93 -6.39 -7.30
C LEU A 128 17.28 -5.67 -7.33
N ASP A 129 17.73 -5.29 -8.53
CA ASP A 129 19.02 -4.63 -8.73
C ASP A 129 19.07 -3.27 -8.02
N GLU A 130 20.17 -2.97 -7.32
CA GLU A 130 20.32 -1.79 -6.47
C GLU A 130 20.22 -0.49 -7.28
N GLU A 131 20.71 -0.52 -8.53
CA GLU A 131 20.62 0.57 -9.51
C GLU A 131 19.16 1.00 -9.78
N THR A 132 18.20 0.10 -9.53
CA THR A 132 16.77 0.39 -9.67
C THR A 132 16.32 1.46 -8.66
N PHE A 133 16.92 1.50 -7.47
CA PHE A 133 16.50 2.34 -6.35
C PHE A 133 17.34 3.60 -6.18
N VAL A 134 18.39 3.77 -6.99
CA VAL A 134 19.20 4.98 -7.02
C VAL A 134 18.33 6.17 -7.43
N VAL A 135 18.43 7.24 -6.64
CA VAL A 135 17.68 8.49 -6.82
C VAL A 135 18.64 9.52 -7.40
N GLU A 136 18.31 10.01 -8.60
CA GLU A 136 19.08 11.06 -9.27
C GLU A 136 18.82 12.44 -8.63
#